data_AF-A0AAX1LKX0-F1
#
_entry.id   AF-A0AAX1LKX0-F1
#
_cell.length_a   1.000
_cell.length_b   1.000
_cell.length_c   1.000
_cell.angle_alpha   90.00
_cell.angle_beta   90.00
_cell.angle_gamma   90.00
#
_symmetry.space_group_name_H-M   'P 1'
#
loop_
_entity.id
_entity.type
_entity.pdbx_description
1 polymer ?
#
loop_
_entity_poly.entity_id
_entity_poly.type
_entity_poly.pdbx_seq_one_letter_code
_entity_poly.pdbx_strand_id
1 'polypeptide(L)'
;MTKKTVRGIIAAVTAFILFAAPIAAADAEELATASQSGYTGWVYQNGERYWLDSGTMARSKEVYDPNSDAWYWFDADGTMAHDKDVYLSSEDKWVRYDGEGHMIKGEDYRYGGWYYFDQTTGAMAKGMKYINSNGGKWVYYDWSTGRMAHGETFVNYDGDHTGWYLFDASTGAMYHGDTYVRSNGGKWVRYDRVTGKMVKGLHYQDGAYYYFDQNTGAMAHGSAWVPEWNSYATFDSVTGRYVGNTDSGTGGNAGGHNIRGQYCKKSEVGQQRTDADGTPIICEYRAGNKVPHWYAR
;
A
#
# COMPACT_ATOMS: atom_id res chain seq x y z
N MET A 1 73.68 50.11 -11.19
CA MET A 1 73.26 49.85 -12.59
C MET A 1 71.89 50.50 -12.78
N THR A 2 71.86 51.78 -13.18
CA THR A 2 71.47 52.28 -14.52
C THR A 2 69.99 52.05 -14.85
N LYS A 3 69.10 53.02 -14.55
CA LYS A 3 68.63 54.16 -15.40
C LYS A 3 67.81 53.74 -16.64
N LYS A 4 66.55 54.21 -16.70
CA LYS A 4 66.00 55.13 -17.73
C LYS A 4 64.55 55.51 -17.35
N THR A 5 64.24 56.75 -16.94
CA THR A 5 64.02 58.02 -17.66
C THR A 5 62.53 58.29 -17.96
N VAL A 6 62.12 59.48 -17.49
CA VAL A 6 60.83 60.19 -17.48
C VAL A 6 60.39 60.73 -18.86
N ARG A 7 59.07 60.97 -19.04
CA ARG A 7 58.37 62.11 -19.70
C ARG A 7 56.86 61.75 -19.79
N GLY A 8 55.85 62.56 -19.50
CA GLY A 8 55.69 63.93 -19.03
C GLY A 8 54.21 64.35 -19.24
N ILE A 9 53.58 64.89 -18.19
CA ILE A 9 52.56 65.98 -18.06
C ILE A 9 51.46 66.14 -19.15
N ILE A 10 50.19 66.18 -18.74
CA ILE A 10 49.23 67.32 -18.84
C ILE A 10 47.95 67.01 -18.03
N ALA A 11 47.58 67.96 -17.18
CA ALA A 11 46.32 67.98 -16.42
C ALA A 11 45.16 68.46 -17.31
N ALA A 12 43.99 67.84 -17.16
CA ALA A 12 42.71 68.45 -17.48
C ALA A 12 41.73 68.10 -16.36
N VAL A 13 41.37 69.11 -15.58
CA VAL A 13 40.26 69.08 -14.64
C VAL A 13 38.98 69.15 -15.46
N THR A 14 38.15 68.11 -15.40
CA THR A 14 36.76 68.17 -15.86
C THR A 14 35.90 67.62 -14.75
N ALA A 15 35.17 68.52 -14.09
CA ALA A 15 34.10 68.18 -13.17
C ALA A 15 33.01 67.45 -13.95
N PHE A 16 32.77 66.17 -13.65
CA PHE A 16 31.56 65.48 -14.07
C PHE A 16 30.60 65.45 -12.90
N ILE A 17 29.56 66.28 -13.04
CA ILE A 17 28.41 66.37 -12.15
C ILE A 17 27.81 64.97 -12.01
N LEU A 18 27.67 64.48 -10.77
CA LEU A 18 26.80 63.35 -10.47
C LEU A 18 25.37 63.77 -10.83
N PHE A 19 24.91 63.38 -12.02
CA PHE A 19 23.49 63.10 -12.18
C PHE A 19 23.29 61.67 -11.73
N ALA A 20 22.80 61.51 -10.50
CA ALA A 20 22.05 60.33 -10.14
C ALA A 20 20.85 60.28 -11.10
N ALA A 21 20.95 59.44 -12.14
CA ALA A 21 19.76 59.03 -12.86
C ALA A 21 18.88 58.28 -11.84
N PRO A 22 17.57 58.55 -11.77
CA PRO A 22 16.69 57.64 -11.06
C PRO A 22 16.76 56.30 -11.79
N ILE A 23 17.38 55.30 -11.16
CA ILE A 23 17.18 53.89 -11.52
C ILE A 23 15.79 53.53 -10.99
N ALA A 24 14.77 54.00 -11.67
CA ALA A 24 13.36 53.74 -11.38
C ALA A 24 12.56 54.01 -12.67
N ALA A 25 12.85 53.24 -13.71
CA ALA A 25 12.10 53.29 -14.97
C ALA A 25 12.20 51.99 -15.79
N ALA A 26 13.22 51.14 -15.59
CA ALA A 26 13.29 49.85 -16.30
C ALA A 26 12.21 48.85 -15.78
N ASP A 27 11.83 48.97 -14.51
CA ASP A 27 10.95 48.02 -13.82
C ASP A 27 9.46 48.31 -14.09
N ALA A 28 9.13 49.52 -14.53
CA ALA A 28 7.78 49.95 -14.86
C ALA A 28 7.43 49.78 -16.35
N GLU A 29 8.43 49.77 -17.24
CA GLU A 29 8.22 49.62 -18.68
C GLU A 29 7.99 48.17 -19.13
N GLU A 30 8.44 47.15 -18.37
CA GLU A 30 8.07 45.74 -18.65
C GLU A 30 6.62 45.41 -18.25
N LEU A 31 5.99 46.27 -17.43
CA LEU A 31 4.60 46.12 -16.99
C LEU A 31 3.56 46.67 -18.00
N ALA A 32 3.97 47.30 -19.10
CA ALA A 32 3.06 47.93 -20.06
C ALA A 32 2.72 47.08 -21.31
N THR A 33 3.27 45.86 -21.47
CA THR A 33 2.94 44.97 -22.61
C THR A 33 2.02 43.79 -22.27
N ALA A 34 1.49 43.71 -21.05
CA ALA A 34 0.49 42.69 -20.66
C ALA A 34 -0.97 43.20 -20.67
N SER A 35 -1.26 44.32 -21.34
CA SER A 35 -2.61 44.65 -21.82
C SER A 35 -2.87 43.99 -23.18
N GLN A 36 -2.67 42.66 -23.26
CA GLN A 36 -3.02 41.86 -24.43
C GLN A 36 -4.25 41.05 -24.03
N SER A 37 -5.44 41.55 -24.36
CA SER A 37 -6.67 40.78 -24.21
C SER A 37 -6.50 39.43 -24.90
N GLY A 38 -6.49 38.33 -24.15
CA GLY A 38 -6.31 36.98 -24.69
C GLY A 38 -4.91 36.36 -24.54
N TYR A 39 -3.93 37.01 -23.90
CA TYR A 39 -2.65 36.36 -23.61
C TYR A 39 -2.80 35.22 -22.59
N THR A 40 -2.24 34.05 -22.89
CA THR A 40 -2.14 32.92 -21.96
C THR A 40 -0.69 32.49 -21.84
N GLY A 41 -0.14 32.52 -20.63
CA GLY A 41 1.24 32.14 -20.36
C GLY A 41 1.83 32.76 -19.10
N TRP A 42 3.12 32.51 -18.90
CA TRP A 42 3.87 33.02 -17.75
C TRP A 42 4.07 34.54 -17.83
N VAL A 43 3.99 35.18 -16.67
CA VAL A 43 4.43 36.56 -16.42
C VAL A 43 5.24 36.62 -15.13
N TYR A 44 6.21 37.53 -15.07
CA TYR A 44 7.06 37.72 -13.91
C TYR A 44 6.74 39.07 -13.26
N GLN A 45 6.48 39.07 -11.95
CA GLN A 45 6.20 40.28 -11.17
C GLN A 45 6.85 40.18 -9.81
N ASN A 46 7.59 41.20 -9.38
CA ASN A 46 8.26 41.26 -8.07
C ASN A 46 9.12 40.04 -7.72
N GLY A 47 9.72 39.40 -8.73
CA GLY A 47 10.54 38.19 -8.57
C GLY A 47 9.77 36.87 -8.52
N GLU A 48 8.44 36.89 -8.65
CA GLU A 48 7.58 35.72 -8.67
C GLU A 48 6.97 35.48 -10.06
N ARG A 49 6.62 34.21 -10.33
CA ARG A 49 5.96 33.77 -11.57
C ARG A 49 4.47 33.63 -11.35
N TYR A 50 3.70 34.23 -12.25
CA TYR A 50 2.25 34.11 -12.32
C TYR A 50 1.85 33.56 -13.69
N TRP A 51 0.68 32.92 -13.75
CA TRP A 51 0.07 32.52 -15.02
C TRP A 51 -1.08 33.45 -15.37
N LEU A 52 -1.07 33.98 -16.59
CA LEU A 52 -2.24 34.62 -17.19
C LEU A 52 -2.98 33.60 -18.04
N ASP A 53 -4.29 33.58 -17.94
CA ASP A 53 -5.22 32.82 -18.76
C ASP A 53 -6.19 33.80 -19.43
N SER A 54 -6.04 33.95 -20.75
CA SER A 54 -6.81 34.92 -21.56
C SER A 54 -6.73 36.37 -21.02
N GLY A 55 -5.57 36.76 -20.52
CA GLY A 55 -5.30 38.08 -19.94
C GLY A 55 -5.72 38.23 -18.47
N THR A 56 -6.25 37.17 -17.84
CA THR A 56 -6.65 37.17 -16.42
C THR A 56 -5.68 36.32 -15.59
N MET A 57 -5.25 36.80 -14.44
CA MET A 57 -4.38 36.03 -13.54
C MET A 57 -5.09 34.76 -13.04
N ALA A 58 -4.43 33.61 -13.16
CA ALA A 58 -4.94 32.35 -12.65
C ALA A 58 -4.99 32.38 -11.12
N ARG A 59 -6.14 31.97 -10.57
CA ARG A 59 -6.40 31.93 -9.12
C ARG A 59 -7.34 30.78 -8.80
N SER A 60 -7.06 30.06 -7.72
CA SER A 60 -7.79 28.88 -7.26
C SER A 60 -8.06 27.86 -8.38
N LYS A 61 -7.07 27.62 -9.26
CA LYS A 61 -7.22 26.71 -10.39
C LYS A 61 -5.93 26.03 -10.79
N GLU A 62 -6.09 24.85 -11.40
CA GLU A 62 -5.03 24.19 -12.14
C GLU A 62 -4.84 24.86 -13.51
N VAL A 63 -3.58 24.91 -13.95
CA VAL A 63 -3.19 25.30 -15.32
C VAL A 63 -2.17 24.31 -15.85
N TYR A 64 -2.20 24.09 -17.16
CA TYR A 64 -1.27 23.22 -17.85
C TYR A 64 -0.37 24.07 -18.75
N ASP A 65 0.95 23.93 -18.61
CA ASP A 65 1.92 24.55 -19.52
C ASP A 65 2.48 23.50 -20.50
N PRO A 66 2.16 23.61 -21.80
CA PRO A 66 2.69 22.70 -22.81
C PRO A 66 4.21 22.73 -22.96
N ASN A 67 4.89 23.79 -22.52
CA ASN A 67 6.35 23.91 -22.67
C ASN A 67 7.11 23.06 -21.65
N SER A 68 6.59 22.96 -20.42
CA SER A 68 7.14 22.11 -19.37
C SER A 68 6.45 20.74 -19.28
N ASP A 69 5.38 20.51 -20.04
CA ASP A 69 4.54 19.30 -19.97
C ASP A 69 4.07 19.02 -18.53
N ALA A 70 3.68 20.09 -17.82
CA ALA A 70 3.36 20.02 -16.40
C ALA A 70 2.10 20.80 -16.04
N TRP A 71 1.45 20.32 -14.97
CA TRP A 71 0.35 21.01 -14.31
C TRP A 71 0.86 21.82 -13.13
N TYR A 72 0.25 22.97 -12.91
CA TYR A 72 0.55 23.90 -11.83
C TYR A 72 -0.75 24.31 -11.14
N TRP A 73 -0.69 24.60 -9.85
CA TRP A 73 -1.81 25.20 -9.11
C TRP A 73 -1.48 26.63 -8.71
N PHE A 74 -2.47 27.50 -8.88
CA PHE A 74 -2.44 28.86 -8.37
C PHE A 74 -3.46 29.01 -7.25
N ASP A 75 -3.02 29.47 -6.08
CA ASP A 75 -3.87 29.73 -4.91
C ASP A 75 -4.80 30.93 -5.14
N ALA A 76 -5.66 31.22 -4.17
CA ALA A 76 -6.67 32.27 -4.27
C ALA A 76 -6.08 33.68 -4.45
N ASP A 77 -4.86 33.91 -3.95
CA ASP A 77 -4.12 35.17 -4.13
C ASP A 77 -3.34 35.22 -5.46
N GLY A 78 -3.25 34.10 -6.19
CA GLY A 78 -2.49 33.97 -7.42
C GLY A 78 -1.05 33.50 -7.21
N THR A 79 -0.65 33.14 -5.98
CA THR A 79 0.65 32.50 -5.74
C THR A 79 0.67 31.06 -6.26
N MET A 80 1.80 30.62 -6.80
CA MET A 80 1.97 29.26 -7.29
C MET A 80 2.21 28.29 -6.12
N ALA A 81 1.62 27.10 -6.15
CA ALA A 81 1.88 26.08 -5.15
C ALA A 81 3.29 25.48 -5.30
N HIS A 82 4.01 25.39 -4.19
CA HIS A 82 5.31 24.73 -4.10
C HIS A 82 5.36 23.80 -2.89
N ASP A 83 5.95 22.62 -3.07
CA ASP A 83 6.23 21.63 -2.02
C ASP A 83 5.04 21.32 -1.09
N LYS A 84 3.83 21.33 -1.64
CA LYS A 84 2.60 21.19 -0.84
C LYS A 84 1.55 20.35 -1.54
N ASP A 85 0.64 19.84 -0.73
CA ASP A 85 -0.59 19.19 -1.18
C ASP A 85 -1.70 20.23 -1.35
N VAL A 86 -2.50 20.05 -2.39
CA VAL A 86 -3.67 20.88 -2.69
C VAL A 86 -4.89 19.97 -2.83
N TYR A 87 -5.97 20.34 -2.17
CA TYR A 87 -7.26 19.69 -2.33
C TYR A 87 -8.09 20.41 -3.39
N LEU A 88 -8.46 19.68 -4.42
CA LEU A 88 -9.21 20.18 -5.57
C LEU A 88 -10.67 19.80 -5.39
N SER A 89 -11.43 20.73 -4.82
CA SER A 89 -12.83 20.51 -4.46
C SER A 89 -13.75 20.23 -5.65
N SER A 90 -13.41 20.70 -6.85
CA SER A 90 -14.15 20.43 -8.09
C SER A 90 -14.07 18.97 -8.55
N GLU A 91 -13.04 18.25 -8.11
CA GLU A 91 -12.75 16.87 -8.52
C GLU A 91 -12.65 15.90 -7.34
N ASP A 92 -12.84 16.38 -6.10
CA ASP A 92 -12.72 15.60 -4.86
C ASP A 92 -11.41 14.80 -4.79
N LYS A 93 -10.28 15.45 -5.14
CA LYS A 93 -8.96 14.83 -5.17
C LYS A 93 -7.90 15.68 -4.46
N TRP A 94 -6.93 15.00 -3.86
CA TRP A 94 -5.70 15.61 -3.39
C TRP A 94 -4.62 15.45 -4.46
N VAL A 95 -3.85 16.49 -4.73
CA VAL A 95 -2.69 16.48 -5.63
C VAL A 95 -1.49 17.09 -4.92
N ARG A 96 -0.27 16.85 -5.41
CA ARG A 96 0.96 17.40 -4.83
C ARG A 96 1.77 18.15 -5.87
N TYR A 97 2.39 19.24 -5.45
CA TYR A 97 3.30 20.05 -6.26
C TYR A 97 4.72 19.98 -5.69
N ASP A 98 5.71 19.86 -6.57
CA ASP A 98 7.13 19.85 -6.20
C ASP A 98 7.68 21.26 -5.92
N GLY A 99 8.98 21.37 -5.67
CA GLY A 99 9.64 22.65 -5.38
C GLY A 99 9.68 23.62 -6.56
N GLU A 100 9.48 23.16 -7.78
CA GLU A 100 9.36 24.00 -8.98
C GLU A 100 7.91 24.32 -9.35
N GLY A 101 6.96 23.71 -8.63
CA GLY A 101 5.52 23.87 -8.83
C GLY A 101 4.92 22.89 -9.82
N HIS A 102 5.67 21.86 -10.26
CA HIS A 102 5.13 20.81 -11.12
C HIS A 102 4.29 19.82 -10.31
N MET A 103 3.13 19.44 -10.83
CA MET A 103 2.31 18.38 -10.24
C MET A 103 3.05 17.05 -10.26
N ILE A 104 3.17 16.42 -9.09
CA ILE A 104 3.78 15.11 -8.90
C ILE A 104 2.83 14.01 -9.38
N LYS A 105 3.41 13.02 -10.07
CA LYS A 105 2.75 11.81 -10.57
C LYS A 105 3.60 10.59 -10.23
N GLY A 106 2.95 9.46 -9.91
CA GLY A 106 3.63 8.22 -9.53
C GLY A 106 4.01 8.17 -8.04
N GLU A 107 5.01 7.34 -7.72
CA GLU A 107 5.52 7.14 -6.36
C GLU A 107 6.32 8.36 -5.89
N ASP A 108 6.04 8.85 -4.69
CA ASP A 108 6.75 9.98 -4.05
C ASP A 108 7.08 9.63 -2.59
N TYR A 109 8.36 9.74 -2.21
CA TYR A 109 8.79 9.55 -0.82
C TYR A 109 9.00 10.89 -0.15
N ARG A 110 8.12 11.22 0.80
CA ARG A 110 8.11 12.51 1.49
C ARG A 110 7.60 12.34 2.91
N TYR A 111 7.97 13.25 3.81
CA TYR A 111 7.51 13.22 5.22
C TYR A 111 7.69 11.87 5.95
N GLY A 112 8.72 11.11 5.56
CA GLY A 112 9.02 9.80 6.14
C GLY A 112 8.14 8.64 5.65
N GLY A 113 7.41 8.81 4.53
CA GLY A 113 6.58 7.75 3.97
C GLY A 113 6.42 7.80 2.46
N TRP A 114 5.90 6.72 1.90
CA TRP A 114 5.58 6.62 0.48
C TRP A 114 4.15 7.04 0.21
N TYR A 115 3.97 7.77 -0.89
CA TYR A 115 2.69 8.20 -1.45
C TYR A 115 2.64 7.76 -2.90
N TYR A 116 1.45 7.71 -3.48
CA TYR A 116 1.29 7.48 -4.90
C TYR A 116 0.26 8.44 -5.47
N PHE A 117 0.60 9.05 -6.59
CA PHE A 117 -0.27 9.94 -7.34
C PHE A 117 -0.58 9.32 -8.68
N ASP A 118 -1.84 9.34 -9.08
CA ASP A 118 -2.28 8.76 -10.35
C ASP A 118 -1.52 9.38 -11.53
N GLN A 119 -0.99 8.54 -12.42
CA GLN A 119 -0.12 8.98 -13.51
C GLN A 119 -0.84 9.87 -14.54
N THR A 120 -2.17 9.81 -14.59
CA THR A 120 -2.96 10.62 -15.51
C THR A 120 -3.41 11.90 -14.82
N THR A 121 -4.10 11.75 -13.70
CA THR A 121 -4.86 12.82 -13.03
C THR A 121 -4.14 13.51 -11.89
N GLY A 122 -3.01 12.96 -11.42
CA GLY A 122 -2.30 13.43 -10.23
C GLY A 122 -3.01 13.13 -8.91
N ALA A 123 -4.15 12.43 -8.91
CA ALA A 123 -4.91 12.16 -7.69
C ALA A 123 -4.12 11.25 -6.72
N MET A 124 -3.99 11.67 -5.47
CA MET A 124 -3.38 10.90 -4.41
C MET A 124 -4.17 9.63 -4.14
N ALA A 125 -3.50 8.47 -4.19
CA ALA A 125 -4.10 7.20 -3.88
C ALA A 125 -4.45 7.09 -2.39
N LYS A 126 -5.61 6.49 -2.13
CA LYS A 126 -6.13 6.16 -0.81
C LYS A 126 -6.77 4.77 -0.89
N GLY A 127 -6.76 4.02 0.20
CA GLY A 127 -7.32 2.67 0.24
C GLY A 127 -6.39 1.62 -0.37
N MET A 128 -6.95 0.44 -0.63
CA MET A 128 -6.25 -0.65 -1.31
C MET A 128 -6.01 -0.29 -2.78
N LYS A 129 -4.77 -0.41 -3.23
CA LYS A 129 -4.37 -0.11 -4.61
C LYS A 129 -3.53 -1.23 -5.18
N TYR A 130 -3.88 -1.67 -6.38
CA TYR A 130 -3.00 -2.50 -7.18
C TYR A 130 -2.08 -1.61 -8.03
N ILE A 131 -0.77 -1.79 -7.85
CA ILE A 131 0.27 -1.10 -8.60
C ILE A 131 0.83 -2.08 -9.61
N ASN A 132 0.71 -1.78 -10.91
CA ASN A 132 1.12 -2.67 -12.02
C ASN A 132 2.65 -2.70 -12.26
N SER A 133 3.44 -1.89 -11.57
CA SER A 133 4.90 -1.88 -11.73
C SER A 133 5.57 -3.10 -11.06
N ASN A 134 6.73 -3.51 -11.56
CA ASN A 134 7.60 -4.53 -10.95
C ASN A 134 6.92 -5.86 -10.58
N GLY A 135 6.07 -6.38 -11.46
CA GLY A 135 5.39 -7.67 -11.26
C GLY A 135 4.04 -7.60 -10.58
N GLY A 136 3.58 -6.39 -10.23
CA GLY A 136 2.23 -6.17 -9.72
C GLY A 136 2.11 -6.46 -8.23
N LYS A 137 1.70 -5.46 -7.44
CA LYS A 137 1.51 -5.62 -5.99
C LYS A 137 0.26 -4.90 -5.52
N TRP A 138 -0.46 -5.51 -4.58
CA TRP A 138 -1.43 -4.81 -3.75
C TRP A 138 -0.69 -4.07 -2.64
N VAL A 139 -1.05 -2.82 -2.41
CA VAL A 139 -0.57 -1.99 -1.29
C VAL A 139 -1.76 -1.28 -0.65
N TYR A 140 -1.57 -0.74 0.53
CA TYR A 140 -2.56 0.11 1.20
C TYR A 140 -2.00 1.51 1.43
N TYR A 141 -2.74 2.52 0.99
CA TYR A 141 -2.50 3.92 1.34
C TYR A 141 -3.53 4.35 2.38
N ASP A 142 -3.05 4.86 3.52
CA ASP A 142 -3.91 5.29 4.62
C ASP A 142 -5.00 6.25 4.15
N TRP A 143 -6.24 6.02 4.58
CA TRP A 143 -7.40 6.74 4.05
C TRP A 143 -7.37 8.24 4.38
N SER A 144 -6.81 8.60 5.53
CA SER A 144 -6.74 10.00 5.96
C SER A 144 -5.55 10.70 5.33
N THR A 145 -4.37 10.10 5.45
CA THR A 145 -3.08 10.73 5.15
C THR A 145 -2.55 10.40 3.76
N GLY A 146 -2.97 9.30 3.13
CA GLY A 146 -2.40 8.81 1.87
C GLY A 146 -1.03 8.16 2.01
N ARG A 147 -0.55 7.93 3.24
CA ARG A 147 0.77 7.30 3.47
C ARG A 147 0.67 5.77 3.33
N MET A 148 1.60 5.16 2.61
CA MET A 148 1.66 3.72 2.39
C MET A 148 1.93 2.97 3.70
N ALA A 149 1.15 1.92 3.95
CA ALA A 149 1.33 1.04 5.09
C ALA A 149 2.47 0.03 4.87
N HIS A 150 3.12 -0.33 5.97
CA HIS A 150 4.19 -1.31 6.06
C HIS A 150 4.00 -2.14 7.34
N GLY A 151 4.37 -3.42 7.31
CA GLY A 151 4.21 -4.31 8.45
C GLY A 151 2.75 -4.67 8.74
N GLU A 152 2.50 -5.18 9.94
CA GLU A 152 1.17 -5.57 10.41
C GLU A 152 0.33 -4.31 10.66
N THR A 153 -0.75 -4.13 9.90
CA THR A 153 -1.56 -2.91 9.91
C THR A 153 -3.04 -3.25 10.01
N PHE A 154 -3.75 -2.56 10.90
CA PHE A 154 -5.21 -2.62 10.94
C PHE A 154 -5.79 -1.60 9.96
N VAL A 155 -6.50 -2.09 8.95
CA VAL A 155 -7.15 -1.28 7.93
C VAL A 155 -8.63 -1.14 8.28
N ASN A 156 -9.18 0.08 8.18
CA ASN A 156 -10.58 0.36 8.52
C ASN A 156 -11.06 1.63 7.79
N TYR A 157 -11.27 1.53 6.48
CA TYR A 157 -11.86 2.62 5.69
C TYR A 157 -13.24 2.26 5.11
N ASP A 158 -13.55 0.96 5.00
CA ASP A 158 -14.88 0.46 4.67
C ASP A 158 -15.11 -0.93 5.32
N GLY A 159 -16.34 -1.44 5.24
CA GLY A 159 -16.72 -2.72 5.86
C GLY A 159 -16.06 -3.94 5.21
N ASP A 160 -15.79 -3.91 3.91
CA ASP A 160 -15.24 -5.05 3.16
C ASP A 160 -13.74 -5.26 3.43
N HIS A 161 -13.03 -4.17 3.72
CA HIS A 161 -11.59 -4.17 3.96
C HIS A 161 -11.23 -4.08 5.44
N THR A 162 -12.19 -3.89 6.34
CA THR A 162 -11.88 -3.80 7.77
C THR A 162 -11.23 -5.08 8.28
N GLY A 163 -10.01 -4.97 8.81
CA GLY A 163 -9.26 -6.13 9.30
C GLY A 163 -7.75 -5.88 9.43
N TRP A 164 -7.05 -6.89 9.95
CA TRP A 164 -5.60 -6.88 10.01
C TRP A 164 -5.00 -7.41 8.71
N TYR A 165 -3.96 -6.77 8.22
CA TYR A 165 -3.18 -7.16 7.04
C TYR A 165 -1.70 -7.14 7.38
N LEU A 166 -0.90 -7.79 6.56
CA LEU A 166 0.55 -7.67 6.62
C LEU A 166 1.06 -7.13 5.29
N PHE A 167 1.81 -6.05 5.37
CA PHE A 167 2.50 -5.46 4.24
C PHE A 167 4.01 -5.66 4.40
N ASP A 168 4.69 -5.93 3.30
CA ASP A 168 6.14 -6.04 3.27
C ASP A 168 6.79 -4.76 3.81
N ALA A 169 7.81 -4.92 4.66
CA ALA A 169 8.41 -3.82 5.41
C ALA A 169 9.22 -2.85 4.53
N SER A 170 9.58 -3.25 3.31
CA SER A 170 10.37 -2.42 2.38
C SER A 170 9.54 -1.90 1.21
N THR A 171 8.64 -2.71 0.69
CA THR A 171 7.94 -2.45 -0.57
C THR A 171 6.46 -2.13 -0.40
N GLY A 172 5.90 -2.36 0.80
CA GLY A 172 4.46 -2.22 1.08
C GLY A 172 3.59 -3.30 0.44
N ALA A 173 4.17 -4.33 -0.20
CA ALA A 173 3.40 -5.37 -0.87
C ALA A 173 2.59 -6.21 0.13
N MET A 174 1.30 -6.40 -0.12
CA MET A 174 0.40 -7.19 0.71
C MET A 174 0.80 -8.66 0.70
N TYR A 175 0.90 -9.24 1.90
CA TYR A 175 1.23 -10.65 2.10
C TYR A 175 -0.05 -11.51 2.11
N HIS A 176 0.09 -12.73 1.59
CA HIS A 176 -0.95 -13.75 1.59
C HIS A 176 -0.38 -15.08 2.10
N GLY A 177 -1.18 -15.82 2.88
CA GLY A 177 -0.84 -17.13 3.39
C GLY A 177 -0.35 -17.11 4.84
N ASP A 178 0.35 -18.19 5.22
CA ASP A 178 0.81 -18.42 6.58
C ASP A 178 2.16 -17.76 6.82
N THR A 179 2.32 -17.13 7.98
CA THR A 179 3.60 -16.55 8.36
C THR A 179 3.74 -16.44 9.88
N TYR A 180 4.98 -16.42 10.33
CA TYR A 180 5.30 -16.15 11.72
C TYR A 180 5.61 -14.67 11.91
N VAL A 181 4.69 -13.96 12.55
CA VAL A 181 4.87 -12.56 12.91
C VAL A 181 5.61 -12.51 14.23
N ARG A 182 6.78 -11.83 14.28
CA ARG A 182 7.66 -11.79 15.47
C ARG A 182 7.27 -10.75 16.53
N SER A 183 6.35 -9.85 16.24
CA SER A 183 5.91 -8.81 17.18
C SER A 183 5.19 -9.45 18.40
N ASN A 184 5.24 -8.79 19.56
CA ASN A 184 4.45 -9.12 20.76
C ASN A 184 4.53 -10.59 21.22
N GLY A 185 5.73 -11.17 21.27
CA GLY A 185 5.93 -12.56 21.73
C GLY A 185 5.83 -13.61 20.62
N GLY A 186 5.46 -13.18 19.42
CA GLY A 186 5.52 -13.98 18.20
C GLY A 186 4.37 -14.96 18.04
N LYS A 187 3.72 -14.95 16.88
CA LYS A 187 2.55 -15.79 16.58
C LYS A 187 2.57 -16.27 15.13
N TRP A 188 2.14 -17.51 14.92
CA TRP A 188 1.74 -17.96 13.60
C TRP A 188 0.38 -17.35 13.28
N VAL A 189 0.23 -16.79 12.09
CA VAL A 189 -1.03 -16.21 11.61
C VAL A 189 -1.25 -16.62 10.16
N ARG A 190 -2.49 -16.53 9.70
CA ARG A 190 -2.84 -16.68 8.28
C ARG A 190 -3.45 -15.39 7.77
N TYR A 191 -2.93 -14.88 6.67
CA TYR A 191 -3.58 -13.87 5.85
C TYR A 191 -4.28 -14.58 4.69
N ASP A 192 -5.57 -14.33 4.51
CA ASP A 192 -6.41 -15.01 3.53
C ASP A 192 -5.80 -14.93 2.13
N ARG A 193 -5.79 -16.06 1.41
CA ARG A 193 -5.04 -16.18 0.15
C ARG A 193 -5.64 -15.36 -0.99
N VAL A 194 -6.86 -14.84 -0.82
CA VAL A 194 -7.56 -14.03 -1.81
C VAL A 194 -7.56 -12.56 -1.38
N THR A 195 -8.06 -12.30 -0.18
CA THR A 195 -8.31 -10.94 0.32
C THR A 195 -7.13 -10.33 1.07
N GLY A 196 -6.20 -11.14 1.59
CA GLY A 196 -5.09 -10.67 2.43
C GLY A 196 -5.50 -10.34 3.87
N LYS A 197 -6.79 -10.46 4.23
CA LYS A 197 -7.27 -10.24 5.60
C LYS A 197 -6.80 -11.35 6.54
N MET A 198 -6.37 -10.99 7.74
CA MET A 198 -6.00 -11.94 8.78
C MET A 198 -7.19 -12.81 9.17
N VAL A 199 -7.01 -14.12 9.10
CA VAL A 199 -8.01 -15.12 9.47
C VAL A 199 -8.13 -15.20 10.99
N LYS A 200 -9.37 -15.36 11.46
CA LYS A 200 -9.74 -15.50 12.88
C LYS A 200 -10.82 -16.57 13.02
N GLY A 201 -10.82 -17.28 14.14
CA GLY A 201 -11.75 -18.37 14.43
C GLY A 201 -11.42 -19.67 13.69
N LEU A 202 -12.42 -20.54 13.60
CA LEU A 202 -12.31 -21.82 12.88
C LEU A 202 -12.24 -21.59 11.36
N HIS A 203 -11.23 -22.16 10.70
CA HIS A 203 -11.00 -21.99 9.27
C HIS A 203 -10.67 -23.31 8.58
N TYR A 204 -11.34 -23.60 7.46
CA TYR A 204 -11.12 -24.82 6.68
C TYR A 204 -10.34 -24.52 5.41
N GLN A 205 -9.20 -25.18 5.22
CA GLN A 205 -8.35 -24.99 4.04
C GLN A 205 -7.49 -26.22 3.77
N ASP A 206 -7.20 -26.48 2.49
CA ASP A 206 -6.32 -27.57 2.05
C ASP A 206 -6.70 -28.93 2.68
N GLY A 207 -8.01 -29.18 2.83
CA GLY A 207 -8.57 -30.43 3.33
C GLY A 207 -8.59 -30.58 4.87
N ALA A 208 -8.20 -29.57 5.64
CA ALA A 208 -8.16 -29.65 7.11
C ALA A 208 -8.71 -28.38 7.79
N TYR A 209 -9.17 -28.55 9.03
CA TYR A 209 -9.49 -27.43 9.92
C TYR A 209 -8.23 -26.90 10.60
N TYR A 210 -8.21 -25.60 10.80
CA TYR A 210 -7.26 -24.84 11.62
C TYR A 210 -8.08 -23.95 12.54
N TYR A 211 -7.51 -23.59 13.69
CA TYR A 211 -8.13 -22.60 14.58
C TYR A 211 -7.18 -21.44 14.80
N PHE A 212 -7.72 -20.23 14.67
CA PHE A 212 -7.02 -18.98 14.94
C PHE A 212 -7.73 -18.27 16.07
N ASP A 213 -6.98 -17.82 17.08
CA ASP A 213 -7.56 -17.07 18.19
C ASP A 213 -8.34 -15.85 17.69
N GLN A 214 -9.58 -15.69 18.16
CA GLN A 214 -10.52 -14.68 17.64
C GLN A 214 -10.05 -13.24 17.89
N ASN A 215 -9.19 -13.02 18.89
CA ASN A 215 -8.70 -11.68 19.24
C ASN A 215 -7.41 -11.36 18.46
N THR A 216 -6.44 -12.27 18.54
CA THR A 216 -5.05 -12.06 18.11
C THR A 216 -4.75 -12.61 16.72
N GLY A 217 -5.57 -13.54 16.22
CA GLY A 217 -5.32 -14.29 14.98
C GLY A 217 -4.23 -15.37 15.12
N ALA A 218 -3.76 -15.67 16.33
CA ALA A 218 -2.73 -16.68 16.55
C ALA A 218 -3.25 -18.08 16.20
N MET A 219 -2.56 -18.79 15.32
CA MET A 219 -2.83 -20.17 14.94
C MET A 219 -2.56 -21.10 16.13
N ALA A 220 -3.49 -22.01 16.40
CA ALA A 220 -3.33 -23.03 17.42
C ALA A 220 -2.32 -24.11 16.98
N HIS A 221 -1.37 -24.40 17.86
CA HIS A 221 -0.46 -25.55 17.79
C HIS A 221 -0.59 -26.31 19.12
N GLY A 222 -1.04 -27.57 19.09
CA GLY A 222 -1.42 -28.32 20.29
C GLY A 222 -2.89 -28.12 20.69
N SER A 223 -3.20 -28.30 21.98
CA SER A 223 -4.57 -28.22 22.49
C SER A 223 -5.08 -26.78 22.57
N ALA A 224 -6.25 -26.50 22.01
CA ALA A 224 -6.91 -25.19 22.09
C ALA A 224 -8.44 -25.34 22.28
N TRP A 225 -9.05 -24.40 22.99
CA TRP A 225 -10.50 -24.28 23.07
C TRP A 225 -11.05 -23.66 21.78
N VAL A 226 -12.01 -24.32 21.14
CA VAL A 226 -12.65 -23.87 19.90
C VAL A 226 -14.09 -23.49 20.22
N PRO A 227 -14.44 -22.18 20.30
CA PRO A 227 -15.78 -21.71 20.63
C PRO A 227 -16.87 -22.27 19.71
N GLU A 228 -16.58 -22.38 18.41
CA GLU A 228 -17.49 -22.88 17.38
C GLU A 228 -17.89 -24.34 17.60
N TRP A 229 -17.05 -25.12 18.29
CA TRP A 229 -17.31 -26.51 18.66
C TRP A 229 -17.63 -26.68 20.14
N ASN A 230 -17.54 -25.60 20.93
CA ASN A 230 -17.69 -25.62 22.39
C ASN A 230 -16.89 -26.76 23.05
N SER A 231 -15.66 -26.99 22.59
CA SER A 231 -14.81 -28.09 23.06
C SER A 231 -13.32 -27.79 22.86
N TYR A 232 -12.47 -28.52 23.60
CA TYR A 232 -11.04 -28.55 23.31
C TYR A 232 -10.77 -29.46 22.11
N ALA A 233 -9.88 -29.00 21.24
CA ALA A 233 -9.40 -29.73 20.07
C ALA A 233 -7.87 -29.72 20.06
N THR A 234 -7.27 -30.78 19.51
CA THR A 234 -5.82 -30.87 19.34
C THR A 234 -5.44 -30.59 17.89
N PHE A 235 -4.46 -29.70 17.73
CA PHE A 235 -3.88 -29.30 16.44
C PHE A 235 -2.42 -29.77 16.40
N ASP A 236 -1.97 -30.20 15.23
CA ASP A 236 -0.60 -30.64 14.99
C ASP A 236 0.39 -29.53 15.42
N SER A 237 1.38 -29.90 16.23
CA SER A 237 2.27 -28.92 16.87
C SER A 237 3.18 -28.20 15.88
N VAL A 238 3.34 -28.70 14.65
CA VAL A 238 4.21 -28.11 13.62
C VAL A 238 3.40 -27.35 12.59
N THR A 239 2.28 -27.90 12.14
CA THR A 239 1.49 -27.39 11.00
C THR A 239 0.21 -26.68 11.42
N GLY A 240 -0.24 -26.85 12.67
CA GLY A 240 -1.51 -26.30 13.15
C GLY A 240 -2.76 -26.99 12.59
N ARG A 241 -2.60 -28.10 11.86
CA ARG A 241 -3.72 -28.88 11.30
C ARG A 241 -4.49 -29.59 12.41
N TYR A 242 -5.81 -29.56 12.39
CA TYR A 242 -6.62 -30.33 13.32
C TYR A 242 -6.36 -31.84 13.15
N VAL A 243 -6.03 -32.53 14.26
CA VAL A 243 -5.69 -33.96 14.26
C VAL A 243 -6.70 -34.85 14.99
N GLY A 244 -7.80 -34.28 15.49
CA GLY A 244 -8.78 -35.00 16.29
C GLY A 244 -8.56 -34.84 17.80
N ASN A 245 -9.50 -35.34 18.59
CA ASN A 245 -9.45 -35.24 20.05
C ASN A 245 -8.76 -36.48 20.63
N THR A 246 -7.45 -36.41 20.87
CA THR A 246 -6.70 -37.43 21.63
C THR A 246 -6.61 -37.01 23.09
N ASP A 247 -7.62 -37.32 23.91
CA ASP A 247 -7.45 -38.17 25.10
C ASP A 247 -8.73 -38.36 25.97
N SER A 248 -9.03 -39.64 26.22
CA SER A 248 -9.69 -40.28 27.37
C SER A 248 -10.97 -39.69 28.01
N GLY A 249 -12.09 -40.41 27.82
CA GLY A 249 -13.15 -40.52 28.85
C GLY A 249 -14.58 -40.33 28.36
N THR A 250 -15.29 -41.45 28.14
CA THR A 250 -16.76 -41.60 28.10
C THR A 250 -17.58 -40.87 27.01
N GLY A 251 -17.84 -41.60 25.92
CA GLY A 251 -19.19 -41.88 25.40
C GLY A 251 -20.10 -40.74 24.95
N GLY A 252 -20.11 -40.47 23.64
CA GLY A 252 -21.19 -39.74 22.95
C GLY A 252 -20.87 -39.55 21.47
N ASN A 253 -21.52 -40.32 20.60
CA ASN A 253 -21.18 -40.57 19.20
C ASN A 253 -21.98 -39.65 18.26
N ALA A 254 -21.32 -38.91 17.35
CA ALA A 254 -21.80 -38.57 15.99
C ALA A 254 -20.79 -37.66 15.25
N GLY A 255 -19.97 -38.24 14.38
CA GLY A 255 -19.04 -37.52 13.49
C GLY A 255 -17.91 -38.43 13.03
N GLY A 256 -18.24 -39.44 12.23
CA GLY A 256 -17.26 -40.44 11.78
C GLY A 256 -16.10 -39.81 11.00
N HIS A 257 -14.90 -40.31 11.22
CA HIS A 257 -13.73 -40.02 10.38
C HIS A 257 -13.78 -40.86 9.10
N ASN A 258 -13.29 -40.32 7.97
CA ASN A 258 -13.12 -41.12 6.77
C ASN A 258 -11.94 -42.10 6.96
N ILE A 259 -12.20 -43.40 6.89
CA ILE A 259 -11.18 -44.45 7.19
C ILE A 259 -10.71 -45.21 5.96
N ARG A 260 -11.05 -44.74 4.75
CA ARG A 260 -10.60 -45.33 3.49
C ARG A 260 -9.09 -45.23 3.33
N GLY A 261 -8.46 -46.32 2.90
CA GLY A 261 -7.01 -46.43 2.75
C GLY A 261 -6.25 -46.57 4.07
N GLN A 262 -6.94 -46.61 5.22
CA GLN A 262 -6.32 -46.89 6.52
C GLN A 262 -6.19 -48.39 6.77
N TYR A 263 -5.19 -48.78 7.55
CA TYR A 263 -4.99 -50.17 7.99
C TYR A 263 -6.21 -50.66 8.76
N CYS A 264 -6.63 -51.89 8.45
CA CYS A 264 -7.57 -52.64 9.28
C CYS A 264 -6.86 -53.80 9.96
N LYS A 265 -7.41 -54.31 11.07
CA LYS A 265 -6.85 -55.48 11.75
C LYS A 265 -7.04 -56.71 10.86
N LYS A 266 -6.13 -57.67 10.96
CA LYS A 266 -6.28 -58.96 10.25
C LYS A 266 -7.58 -59.69 10.62
N SER A 267 -8.09 -59.50 11.84
CA SER A 267 -9.37 -60.04 12.31
C SER A 267 -10.61 -59.36 11.69
N GLU A 268 -10.43 -58.21 11.04
CA GLU A 268 -11.52 -57.42 10.42
C GLU A 268 -11.63 -57.70 8.91
N VAL A 269 -10.75 -58.52 8.34
CA VAL A 269 -10.75 -58.84 6.90
C VAL A 269 -12.07 -59.50 6.50
N GLY A 270 -12.71 -58.94 5.47
CA GLY A 270 -14.03 -59.34 4.98
C GLY A 270 -15.20 -58.58 5.64
N GLN A 271 -14.97 -57.80 6.71
CA GLN A 271 -16.01 -56.97 7.31
C GLN A 271 -16.32 -55.77 6.42
N GLN A 272 -17.60 -55.38 6.39
CA GLN A 272 -18.07 -54.17 5.73
C GLN A 272 -18.45 -53.11 6.75
N ARG A 273 -18.18 -51.85 6.43
CA ARG A 273 -18.57 -50.68 7.21
C ARG A 273 -19.06 -49.58 6.29
N THR A 274 -19.67 -48.56 6.88
CA THR A 274 -20.02 -47.33 6.19
C THR A 274 -19.03 -46.26 6.62
N ASP A 275 -18.37 -45.67 5.63
CA ASP A 275 -17.44 -44.57 5.80
C ASP A 275 -18.19 -43.29 6.20
N ALA A 276 -17.46 -42.27 6.67
CA ALA A 276 -18.08 -41.02 7.15
C ALA A 276 -18.92 -40.28 6.10
N ASP A 277 -18.58 -40.47 4.82
CA ASP A 277 -19.27 -39.91 3.65
C ASP A 277 -20.44 -40.77 3.17
N GLY A 278 -20.79 -41.84 3.89
CA GLY A 278 -21.85 -42.79 3.51
C GLY A 278 -21.40 -43.90 2.56
N THR A 279 -20.14 -43.93 2.14
CA THR A 279 -19.63 -44.94 1.19
C THR A 279 -19.47 -46.30 1.86
N PRO A 280 -20.00 -47.40 1.29
CA PRO A 280 -19.68 -48.75 1.75
C PRO A 280 -18.20 -49.07 1.54
N ILE A 281 -17.54 -49.55 2.60
CA ILE A 281 -16.13 -49.95 2.58
C ILE A 281 -15.97 -51.39 3.06
N ILE A 282 -14.93 -52.07 2.57
CA ILE A 282 -14.56 -53.43 2.96
C ILE A 282 -13.09 -53.50 3.38
N CYS A 283 -12.79 -54.24 4.44
CA CYS A 283 -11.42 -54.53 4.84
C CYS A 283 -10.89 -55.73 4.03
N GLU A 284 -9.88 -55.53 3.19
CA GLU A 284 -9.34 -56.59 2.33
C GLU A 284 -7.84 -56.40 2.05
N TYR A 285 -7.21 -57.42 1.46
CA TYR A 285 -5.87 -57.32 0.89
C TYR A 285 -6.00 -57.00 -0.60
N ARG A 286 -5.32 -55.94 -1.07
CA ARG A 286 -5.17 -55.66 -2.50
C ARG A 286 -3.74 -55.89 -2.96
N ALA A 287 -3.59 -56.26 -4.23
CA ALA A 287 -2.34 -56.74 -4.82
C ALA A 287 -1.16 -55.80 -4.52
N GLY A 288 -0.15 -56.33 -3.81
CA GLY A 288 1.05 -55.60 -3.37
C GLY A 288 1.11 -55.31 -1.87
N ASN A 289 -0.02 -55.33 -1.15
CA ASN A 289 -0.05 -55.01 0.28
C ASN A 289 0.04 -56.26 1.18
N LYS A 290 1.04 -56.29 2.07
CA LYS A 290 1.23 -57.37 3.07
C LYS A 290 0.28 -57.26 4.27
N VAL A 291 -0.51 -56.20 4.33
CA VAL A 291 -1.38 -55.81 5.45
C VAL A 291 -2.70 -55.27 4.90
N PRO A 292 -3.84 -55.61 5.54
CA PRO A 292 -5.14 -55.29 4.98
C PRO A 292 -5.54 -53.84 5.30
N HIS A 293 -6.34 -53.25 4.43
CA HIS A 293 -6.84 -51.87 4.57
C HIS A 293 -8.34 -51.81 4.27
N TRP A 294 -8.97 -50.72 4.70
CA TRP A 294 -10.34 -50.38 4.30
C TRP A 294 -10.35 -49.79 2.89
N TYR A 295 -11.09 -50.40 1.98
CA TYR A 295 -11.26 -49.92 0.61
C TYR A 295 -12.72 -49.61 0.32
N ALA A 296 -12.98 -48.61 -0.52
CA ALA A 296 -14.30 -48.42 -1.11
C ALA A 296 -14.70 -49.67 -1.90
N ARG A 297 -15.96 -50.06 -1.73
CA ARG A 297 -16.60 -51.09 -2.51
C ARG A 297 -17.16 -50.54 -3.82
#